data_AF-A0A379WME2-F1
#
_entry.id   AF-A0A379WME2-F1
#
_cell.length_a   1.000
_cell.length_b   1.000
_cell.length_c   1.000
_cell.angle_alpha   90.00
_cell.angle_beta   90.00
_cell.angle_gamma   90.00
#
_symmetry.space_group_name_H-M   'P 1'
#
loop_
_entity.id
_entity.type
_entity.pdbx_description
1 polymer ?
#
loop_
_entity_poly.entity_id
_entity_poly.type
_entity_poly.pdbx_seq_one_letter_code
_entity_poly.pdbx_strand_id
1 'polypeptide(L)'
;MQNFVWADVVIWQMPGWWMGAPWTVKKYMDDVFTEGHGTLYASDGRTRSDAAKKYGSGGLVQGKKYMLSLTWNAPMEAFTEKDQFFHA
;
A
#
# COMPACT_ATOMS: atom_id res chain seq x y z
N MET A 1 11.40 -7.24 -7.14
CA MET A 1 10.18 -7.32 -7.98
C MET A 1 9.62 -8.75 -8.13
N GLN A 2 10.38 -9.75 -8.61
CA GLN A 2 9.82 -11.09 -8.93
C GLN A 2 9.07 -11.77 -7.77
N ASN A 3 9.48 -11.52 -6.52
CA ASN A 3 8.80 -12.04 -5.34
C ASN A 3 7.32 -11.62 -5.26
N PHE A 4 6.95 -10.42 -5.73
CA PHE A 4 5.56 -9.96 -5.77
C PHE A 4 4.74 -10.69 -6.85
N VAL A 5 5.37 -11.08 -7.95
CA VAL A 5 4.72 -11.87 -9.01
C VAL A 5 4.50 -13.30 -8.53
N TRP A 6 5.48 -13.86 -7.83
CA TRP A 6 5.43 -15.20 -7.27
C TRP A 6 4.41 -15.33 -6.12
N ALA A 7 4.38 -14.39 -5.19
CA ALA A 7 3.57 -14.50 -3.98
C ALA A 7 2.06 -14.35 -4.27
N ASP A 8 1.23 -15.20 -3.67
CA ASP A 8 -0.23 -15.01 -3.66
C ASP A 8 -0.67 -13.95 -2.64
N VAL A 9 0.07 -13.86 -1.53
CA VAL A 9 -0.18 -12.94 -0.42
C VAL A 9 1.11 -12.28 0.02
N VAL A 10 1.07 -10.96 0.25
CA VAL A 10 2.19 -10.19 0.80
C VAL A 10 1.83 -9.67 2.19
N ILE A 11 2.61 -10.05 3.20
CA ILE A 11 2.42 -9.58 4.58
C ILE A 11 3.45 -8.50 4.89
N TRP A 12 2.98 -7.31 5.26
CA TRP A 12 3.82 -6.20 5.71
C TRP A 12 3.90 -6.20 7.23
N GLN A 13 4.94 -6.82 7.76
CA GLN A 13 5.31 -6.71 9.16
C GLN A 13 6.15 -5.44 9.37
N MET A 14 5.62 -4.45 10.08
CA MET A 14 6.36 -3.21 10.36
C MET A 14 5.89 -2.48 11.61
N PRO A 15 6.78 -1.78 12.32
CA PRO A 15 6.37 -0.89 13.40
C PRO A 15 5.75 0.40 12.84
N GLY A 16 4.79 0.96 13.57
CA GLY A 16 4.33 2.32 13.34
C GLY A 16 5.41 3.32 13.70
N TRP A 17 5.94 4.05 12.72
CA TRP A 17 6.94 5.08 12.92
C TRP A 17 6.44 6.39 12.33
N TRP A 18 6.30 7.43 13.17
CA TRP A 18 5.73 8.72 12.79
C TRP A 18 4.44 8.59 11.97
N MET A 19 3.48 7.88 12.56
CA MET A 19 2.14 7.66 12.03
C MET A 19 2.03 6.73 10.80
N GLY A 20 3.12 6.08 10.39
CA GLY A 20 3.09 5.21 9.22
C GLY A 20 4.22 4.20 9.15
N ALA A 21 4.53 3.77 7.92
CA ALA A 21 5.62 2.85 7.65
C ALA A 21 6.98 3.54 7.88
N PRO A 22 8.01 2.81 8.36
CA PRO A 22 9.37 3.32 8.41
C PRO A 22 9.87 3.78 7.03
N TRP A 23 10.78 4.77 7.00
CA TRP A 23 11.30 5.30 5.74
C TRP A 23 11.95 4.22 4.87
N THR A 24 12.56 3.20 5.47
CA THR A 24 13.16 2.06 4.77
C THR A 24 12.11 1.22 4.05
N VAL A 25 10.95 1.00 4.68
CA VAL A 25 9.81 0.31 4.06
C VAL A 25 9.23 1.17 2.94
N LYS A 26 9.08 2.48 3.15
CA LYS A 26 8.60 3.39 2.11
C LYS A 26 9.55 3.43 0.92
N LYS A 27 10.87 3.48 1.15
CA LYS A 27 11.89 3.38 0.10
C LYS A 27 11.78 2.06 -0.66
N TYR A 28 11.59 0.94 0.04
CA TYR A 28 11.39 -0.36 -0.61
C TYR A 28 10.14 -0.35 -1.51
N MET A 29 9.03 0.22 -1.04
CA MET A 29 7.82 0.37 -1.86
C MET A 29 8.08 1.25 -3.08
N ASP A 30 8.74 2.40 -2.90
CA ASP A 30 9.06 3.32 -3.99
C ASP A 30 9.95 2.65 -5.04
N ASP A 31 11.05 2.03 -4.62
CA ASP A 31 11.98 1.36 -5.54
C ASP A 31 11.28 0.19 -6.26
N VAL A 32 10.65 -0.72 -5.52
CA VAL A 32 10.11 -1.98 -6.09
C VAL A 32 8.83 -1.77 -6.87
N PHE A 33 7.94 -0.88 -6.43
CA PHE A 33 6.70 -0.63 -7.17
C PHE A 33 6.99 0.20 -8.41
N THR A 34 7.87 1.21 -8.35
CA THR A 34 8.27 1.96 -9.55
C THR A 34 9.00 1.08 -10.56
N GLU A 35 9.95 0.24 -10.12
CA GLU A 35 10.58 -0.76 -11.01
C GLU A 35 9.56 -1.77 -11.55
N GLY A 36 8.49 -2.05 -10.81
CA GLY A 36 7.41 -2.94 -11.20
C GLY A 36 6.50 -2.43 -12.32
N HIS A 37 6.75 -1.26 -12.90
CA HIS A 37 5.99 -0.78 -14.07
C HIS A 37 6.05 -1.80 -15.22
N GLY A 38 4.89 -2.14 -15.78
CA GLY A 38 4.74 -3.16 -16.82
C GLY A 38 4.58 -4.60 -16.30
N THR A 39 4.81 -4.85 -15.01
CA THR A 39 4.59 -6.19 -14.40
C THR A 39 3.60 -6.16 -13.24
N LEU A 40 3.71 -5.19 -12.32
CA LEU A 40 2.82 -5.02 -11.17
C LEU A 40 1.64 -4.10 -11.51
N TYR A 41 1.89 -3.07 -12.32
CA TYR A 41 0.86 -2.17 -12.84
C TYR A 41 1.25 -1.68 -14.24
N ALA A 42 0.25 -1.38 -15.08
CA ALA A 42 0.47 -0.87 -16.42
C ALA A 42 0.42 0.67 -16.48
N SER A 43 -0.49 1.27 -15.71
CA SER A 43 -0.71 2.72 -15.66
C SER A 43 -1.53 3.09 -14.42
N ASP A 44 -1.94 4.35 -14.31
CA ASP A 44 -2.91 4.78 -13.32
C ASP A 44 -4.36 4.34 -13.63
N GLY A 45 -4.59 3.70 -14.78
CA GLY A 45 -5.89 3.17 -15.22
C GLY A 45 -6.71 4.15 -16.07
N ARG A 46 -6.43 5.45 -16.05
CA ARG A 46 -7.15 6.46 -16.84
C ARG A 46 -6.72 6.42 -18.30
N THR A 47 -7.60 6.87 -19.18
CA THR A 47 -7.27 7.15 -20.58
C THR A 47 -7.94 8.44 -21.04
N ARG A 48 -7.30 9.13 -21.98
CA ARG A 48 -7.87 10.34 -22.60
C ARG A 48 -9.12 10.04 -23.43
N SER A 49 -9.26 8.81 -23.94
CA SER A 49 -10.34 8.40 -24.82
C SER A 49 -11.59 7.88 -24.10
N ASP A 50 -11.50 7.60 -22.80
CA ASP A 50 -12.57 7.03 -22.00
C ASP A 50 -12.44 7.50 -20.54
N ALA A 51 -13.25 8.50 -20.19
CA ALA A 51 -13.30 9.12 -18.87
C ALA A 51 -14.02 8.25 -17.80
N ALA A 52 -14.64 7.13 -18.20
CA ALA A 52 -15.24 6.20 -17.26
C ALA A 52 -14.17 5.42 -16.49
N LYS A 53 -12.99 5.19 -17.08
CA LYS A 53 -11.87 4.57 -16.38
C LYS A 53 -11.29 5.49 -15.31
N LYS A 54 -11.13 4.96 -14.09
CA LYS A 54 -10.80 5.75 -12.89
C LYS A 54 -9.34 5.57 -12.48
N TYR A 55 -8.83 6.57 -11.77
CA TYR A 55 -7.53 6.50 -11.15
C TYR A 55 -7.45 5.31 -10.18
N GLY A 56 -6.38 4.53 -10.27
CA GLY A 56 -6.15 3.33 -9.47
C GLY A 56 -6.61 2.01 -10.13
N SER A 57 -7.19 2.04 -11.33
CA SER A 57 -7.70 0.83 -12.00
C SER A 57 -6.70 0.13 -12.93
N GLY A 58 -5.43 0.57 -12.95
CA GLY A 58 -4.40 0.12 -13.91
C GLY A 58 -3.42 -0.94 -13.40
N GLY A 59 -3.73 -1.62 -12.29
CA GLY A 59 -2.93 -2.75 -11.79
C GLY A 59 -2.87 -3.93 -12.77
N LEU A 60 -1.90 -4.83 -12.61
CA LEU A 60 -1.75 -6.06 -13.42
C LEU A 60 -1.82 -7.35 -12.59
N VAL A 61 -1.82 -7.22 -11.26
CA VAL A 61 -1.78 -8.34 -10.32
C VAL A 61 -3.08 -8.48 -9.53
N GLN A 62 -4.21 -8.29 -10.21
CA GLN A 62 -5.53 -8.50 -9.61
C GLN A 62 -5.65 -9.93 -9.05
N GLY A 63 -6.34 -10.09 -7.93
CA GLY A 63 -6.51 -11.37 -7.25
C GLY A 63 -5.51 -11.63 -6.13
N LYS A 64 -4.28 -11.08 -6.23
CA LYS A 64 -3.31 -11.12 -5.12
C LYS A 64 -3.82 -10.34 -3.91
N LYS A 65 -3.38 -10.75 -2.71
CA LYS A 65 -3.80 -10.14 -1.43
C LYS A 65 -2.62 -9.52 -0.71
N TYR A 66 -2.91 -8.60 0.20
CA TYR A 66 -1.93 -8.08 1.15
C TYR A 66 -2.54 -7.95 2.54
N MET A 67 -1.69 -8.01 3.57
CA MET A 67 -2.07 -7.85 4.96
C MET A 67 -1.05 -6.95 5.67
N LEU A 68 -1.52 -6.07 6.56
CA LEU A 68 -0.68 -5.26 7.43
C LEU A 68 -0.66 -5.91 8.82
N SER A 69 0.53 -6.22 9.33
CA SER A 69 0.74 -6.67 10.71
C SER A 69 1.63 -5.66 11.42
N LEU A 70 1.03 -4.86 12.30
CA LEU A 70 1.62 -3.63 12.79
C LEU A 70 1.88 -3.69 14.29
N THR A 71 2.98 -3.10 14.73
CA THR A 71 3.26 -2.88 16.16
C THR A 71 3.31 -1.38 16.44
N TRP A 72 2.57 -0.94 17.45
CA TRP A 72 2.48 0.47 17.84
C TRP A 72 2.65 0.62 19.34
N ASN A 73 3.28 1.73 19.76
CA ASN A 73 3.26 2.15 21.15
C ASN A 73 1.93 2.79 21.55
N ALA A 74 1.20 3.36 20.58
CA ALA A 74 -0.11 3.94 20.82
C ALA A 74 -1.12 2.86 21.24
N PRO A 75 -1.94 3.11 22.26
CA PRO A 75 -2.98 2.18 22.68
C PRO A 75 -4.14 2.19 21.66
N MET A 76 -5.00 1.18 21.69
CA MET A 76 -6.06 1.01 20.69
C MET A 76 -7.07 2.15 20.70
N GLU A 77 -7.35 2.69 21.88
CA GLU A 77 -8.28 3.79 22.13
C GLU A 77 -7.89 5.05 21.36
N ALA A 78 -6.59 5.27 21.11
CA ALA A 78 -6.14 6.39 20.31
C ALA A 78 -6.71 6.36 18.88
N PHE A 79 -6.98 5.17 18.33
CA PHE A 79 -7.50 4.96 16.98
C PHE A 79 -9.03 4.88 16.91
N THR A 80 -9.70 4.55 18.02
CA THR A 80 -11.15 4.31 18.02
C THR A 80 -11.96 5.43 18.66
N GLU A 81 -11.39 6.13 19.66
CA GLU A 81 -12.09 7.20 20.37
C GLU A 81 -12.00 8.51 19.60
N LYS A 82 -13.17 9.12 19.32
CA LYS A 82 -13.28 10.32 18.49
C LYS A 82 -12.65 11.57 19.10
N ASP A 83 -12.49 11.59 20.41
CA ASP A 83 -11.92 12.73 21.13
C ASP A 83 -10.38 12.63 21.28
N GLN A 84 -9.77 11.60 20.69
CA GLN A 84 -8.32 11.34 20.74
C GLN A 84 -7.60 11.82 19.47
N PHE A 85 -6.26 11.85 19.55
CA PHE A 85 -5.35 12.44 18.57
C PHE A 85 -5.60 12.07 17.10
N PHE A 86 -6.03 10.84 16.79
CA PHE A 86 -6.23 10.43 15.39
C PHE A 86 -7.60 10.82 14.79
N HIS A 87 -8.49 11.44 15.59
CA HIS A 87 -9.81 11.92 15.15
C HIS A 87 -10.01 13.44 15.36
N ALA A 88 -9.04 14.12 15.98
CA ALA A 88 -9.04 15.55 16.24
C ALA A 88 -8.74 16.39 14.98
#